data_AF-A0A2E9N3X3-F1
#
_entry.id   AF-A0A2E9N3X3-F1
#
_cell.length_a   1.000
_cell.length_b   1.000
_cell.length_c   1.000
_cell.angle_alpha   90.00
_cell.angle_beta   90.00
_cell.angle_gamma   90.00
#
_symmetry.space_group_name_H-M   'P 1'
#
loop_
_entity.id
_entity.type
_entity.pdbx_description
1 polymer ?
#
loop_
_entity_poly.entity_id
_entity_poly.type
_entity_poly.pdbx_seq_one_letter_code
_entity_poly.pdbx_strand_id
1 'polypeptide(L)'
;MRGRYIRADSTSPDELLVKVLEAYSSASDNPSDSHPFPPGFDFALSLGYPVELLRSLPQSSVARFTGVSNVSVFAEIPAGSIVLDLGCGGGTDSLIAAAKAGPGGRLYLVDVVVCKPVPDAGKEIVDLWTA
;
A
#
# COMPACT_ATOMS: atom_id res chain seq x y z
N MET A 1 -8.20 25.24 -32.89
CA MET A 1 -7.11 25.34 -31.90
C MET A 1 -6.59 23.93 -31.63
N ARG A 2 -5.36 23.60 -32.04
CA ARG A 2 -4.76 22.28 -31.79
C ARG A 2 -4.08 22.32 -30.42
N GLY A 3 -4.51 21.46 -29.50
CA GLY A 3 -3.89 21.30 -28.19
C GLY A 3 -2.43 20.88 -28.36
N ARG A 4 -1.51 21.69 -27.83
CA ARG A 4 -0.11 21.31 -27.68
C ARG A 4 -0.04 20.24 -26.60
N TYR A 5 0.03 18.97 -26.99
CA TYR A 5 0.60 17.96 -26.11
C TYR A 5 2.06 18.37 -25.87
N ILE A 6 2.34 18.85 -24.65
CA ILE A 6 3.71 18.97 -24.18
C ILE A 6 4.25 17.54 -24.17
N ARG A 7 5.21 17.23 -25.06
CA ARG A 7 5.96 15.98 -24.96
C ARG A 7 6.61 15.99 -23.58
N ALA A 8 6.17 15.08 -22.71
CA ALA A 8 6.93 14.75 -21.52
C ALA A 8 8.36 14.36 -21.95
N ASP A 9 9.32 14.74 -21.12
CA ASP A 9 10.74 14.42 -21.16
C ASP A 9 11.08 13.08 -21.89
N SER A 10 12.20 13.09 -22.62
CA SER A 10 12.88 12.00 -23.33
C SER A 10 13.25 10.76 -22.51
N THR A 11 12.56 10.45 -21.41
CA THR A 11 12.84 9.28 -20.58
C THR A 11 12.42 7.99 -21.29
N SER A 12 13.34 7.05 -21.43
CA SER A 12 13.05 5.73 -22.02
C SER A 12 12.13 4.90 -21.10
N PRO A 13 11.39 3.91 -21.62
CA PRO A 13 10.57 3.02 -20.78
C PRO A 13 11.36 2.34 -19.66
N ASP A 14 12.61 1.95 -19.92
CA ASP A 14 13.48 1.30 -18.93
C ASP A 14 13.91 2.27 -17.83
N GLU A 15 14.24 3.52 -18.20
CA GLU A 15 14.54 4.57 -17.23
C GLU A 15 13.30 4.93 -16.38
N LEU A 16 12.11 4.96 -16.97
CA LEU A 16 10.86 5.16 -16.22
C LEU A 16 10.62 4.03 -15.24
N LEU A 17 10.85 2.77 -15.66
CA LEU A 17 10.71 1.61 -14.80
C LEU A 17 11.64 1.74 -13.59
N VAL A 18 12.93 2.02 -13.80
CA VAL A 18 13.89 2.22 -12.71
C VAL A 18 13.42 3.32 -11.75
N LYS A 19 13.00 4.48 -12.26
CA LYS A 19 12.51 5.60 -11.43
C LYS A 19 11.29 5.19 -10.59
N VAL A 20 10.34 4.45 -11.16
CA VAL A 20 9.17 3.94 -10.43
C VAL A 20 9.61 2.98 -9.33
N LEU A 21 10.48 2.02 -9.65
CA LEU A 21 10.97 1.03 -8.70
C LEU A 21 11.72 1.68 -7.53
N GLU A 22 12.57 2.66 -7.81
CA GLU A 22 13.31 3.42 -6.79
C GLU A 22 12.37 4.24 -5.90
N ALA A 23 11.38 4.92 -6.48
CA ALA A 23 10.43 5.73 -5.74
C ALA A 23 9.60 4.89 -4.75
N TYR A 24 9.02 3.77 -5.20
CA TYR A 24 8.25 2.89 -4.31
C TYR A 24 9.12 2.17 -3.27
N SER A 25 10.34 1.77 -3.65
CA SER A 25 11.28 1.17 -2.69
C SER A 25 11.66 2.18 -1.59
N SER A 26 11.94 3.43 -1.97
CA SER A 26 12.27 4.49 -1.02
C SER A 26 11.11 4.81 -0.09
N ALA A 27 9.88 4.91 -0.61
CA ALA A 27 8.68 5.13 0.21
C ALA A 27 8.40 3.97 1.18
N SER A 28 8.78 2.75 0.83
CA SER A 28 8.67 1.58 1.70
C SER A 28 9.75 1.55 2.78
N ASP A 29 11.01 1.78 2.41
CA ASP A 29 12.16 1.72 3.33
C ASP A 29 12.15 2.92 4.31
N ASN A 30 11.93 4.12 3.78
CA ASN A 30 12.01 5.40 4.50
C ASN A 30 10.76 6.26 4.26
N PRO A 31 9.58 5.85 4.79
CA PRO A 31 8.30 6.53 4.51
C PRO A 31 8.24 7.99 4.97
N SER A 32 9.12 8.42 5.87
CA SER A 32 9.16 9.79 6.39
C SER A 32 9.99 10.76 5.53
N ASP A 33 10.69 10.27 4.52
CA ASP A 33 11.47 11.11 3.60
C ASP A 33 10.56 11.82 2.57
N SER A 34 11.15 12.71 1.78
CA SER A 34 10.45 13.36 0.66
C SER A 34 10.37 12.40 -0.53
N HIS A 35 9.15 12.14 -1.01
CA HIS A 35 8.87 11.23 -2.12
C HIS A 35 8.17 11.95 -3.28
N PRO A 36 8.22 11.42 -4.51
CA PRO A 36 7.53 12.02 -5.67
C PRO A 36 5.99 11.93 -5.58
N PHE A 37 5.46 11.23 -4.59
CA PHE A 37 4.06 11.16 -4.23
C PHE A 37 3.95 11.21 -2.70
N PRO A 38 2.82 11.72 -2.14
CA PRO A 38 2.63 11.75 -0.70
C PRO A 38 2.40 10.33 -0.15
N PRO A 39 3.19 9.84 0.82
CA PRO A 39 2.87 8.61 1.52
C PRO A 39 2.14 8.87 2.84
N GLY A 40 1.65 7.81 3.45
CA GLY A 40 1.41 7.79 4.88
C GLY A 40 0.02 8.21 5.34
N PHE A 41 -0.06 8.52 6.63
CA PHE A 41 -1.30 8.81 7.36
C PHE A 41 -2.10 9.96 6.74
N ASP A 42 -1.46 11.11 6.51
CA ASP A 42 -2.13 12.30 5.99
C ASP A 42 -2.63 12.07 4.56
N PHE A 43 -1.91 11.27 3.77
CA PHE A 43 -2.35 10.91 2.44
C PHE A 43 -3.57 9.98 2.49
N ALA A 44 -3.55 8.93 3.32
CA ALA A 44 -4.71 8.06 3.52
C ALA A 44 -5.93 8.84 4.02
N LEU A 45 -5.74 9.77 4.96
CA LEU A 45 -6.80 10.65 5.44
C LEU A 45 -7.39 11.49 4.31
N SER A 46 -6.55 12.03 3.42
CA SER A 46 -7.01 12.81 2.25
C SER A 46 -7.84 12.00 1.26
N LEU A 47 -7.67 10.67 1.23
CA LEU A 47 -8.46 9.74 0.41
C LEU A 47 -9.76 9.28 1.10
N GLY A 48 -10.04 9.78 2.31
CA GLY A 48 -11.29 9.52 3.03
C GLY A 48 -11.26 8.29 3.92
N TYR A 49 -10.08 7.81 4.34
CA TYR A 49 -10.02 6.83 5.42
C TYR A 49 -10.46 7.47 6.75
N PRO A 50 -11.29 6.79 7.57
CA PRO A 50 -11.65 7.30 8.89
C PRO A 50 -10.42 7.44 9.80
N VAL A 51 -10.26 8.59 10.45
CA VAL A 51 -9.10 8.89 11.31
C VAL A 51 -8.91 7.85 12.43
N GLU A 52 -9.99 7.41 13.07
CA GLU A 52 -9.91 6.42 14.15
C GLU A 52 -9.55 5.03 13.64
N LEU A 53 -9.95 4.69 12.41
CA LEU A 53 -9.52 3.45 11.78
C LEU A 53 -8.01 3.49 11.53
N LEU A 54 -7.48 4.57 10.95
CA LEU A 54 -6.04 4.72 10.71
C LEU A 54 -5.23 4.65 12.01
N ARG A 55 -5.75 5.21 13.11
CA ARG A 55 -5.11 5.14 14.44
C ARG A 55 -5.13 3.75 15.06
N SER A 56 -6.13 2.93 14.76
CA SER A 56 -6.22 1.55 15.25
C SER A 56 -5.28 0.57 14.54
N LEU A 57 -4.79 0.92 13.34
CA LEU A 57 -3.89 0.08 12.57
C LEU A 57 -2.44 0.22 13.06
N PRO A 58 -1.58 -0.79 12.82
CA PRO A 58 -0.14 -0.67 13.01
C PRO A 58 0.40 0.53 12.23
N GLN A 59 1.00 1.48 12.95
CA GLN A 59 1.47 2.73 12.35
C GLN A 59 2.60 2.52 11.34
N SER A 60 3.35 1.42 11.46
CA SER A 60 4.34 1.00 10.46
C SER A 60 3.73 0.66 9.10
N SER A 61 2.50 0.12 9.09
CA SER A 61 1.74 -0.13 7.86
C SER A 61 1.22 1.18 7.28
N VAL A 62 0.55 1.98 8.11
CA VAL A 62 -0.06 3.26 7.67
C VAL A 62 0.99 4.22 7.15
N ALA A 63 2.17 4.31 7.76
CA ALA A 63 3.26 5.17 7.30
C ALA A 63 3.72 4.85 5.86
N ARG A 64 3.61 3.58 5.44
CA ARG A 64 4.02 3.10 4.10
C ARG A 64 2.88 3.13 3.08
N PHE A 65 1.72 3.68 3.45
CA PHE A 65 0.58 3.75 2.56
C PHE A 65 0.90 4.63 1.34
N THR A 66 0.71 4.09 0.15
CA THR A 66 0.89 4.78 -1.14
C THR A 66 -0.26 4.50 -2.10
N GLY A 67 -1.38 3.97 -1.58
CA GLY A 67 -2.56 3.60 -2.36
C GLY A 67 -3.32 4.81 -2.90
N VAL A 68 -4.19 4.58 -3.89
CA VAL A 68 -4.93 5.65 -4.58
C VAL A 68 -6.44 5.65 -4.29
N SER A 69 -6.90 4.75 -3.43
CA SER A 69 -8.32 4.60 -3.08
C SER A 69 -8.48 4.00 -1.68
N ASN A 70 -9.71 3.93 -1.17
CA ASN A 70 -10.07 3.39 0.15
C ASN A 70 -11.09 2.24 0.08
N VAL A 71 -11.04 1.41 -0.97
CA VAL A 71 -12.02 0.35 -1.23
C VAL A 71 -12.20 -0.60 -0.05
N SER A 72 -11.12 -0.92 0.67
CA SER A 72 -11.15 -1.79 1.85
C SER A 72 -12.11 -1.27 2.94
N VAL A 73 -12.33 0.05 3.02
CA VAL A 73 -13.21 0.69 4.02
C VAL A 73 -14.68 0.37 3.76
N PHE A 74 -15.13 0.41 2.50
CA PHE A 74 -16.56 0.26 2.16
C PHE A 74 -16.92 -1.05 1.48
N ALA A 75 -15.95 -1.85 1.03
CA ALA A 75 -16.22 -3.16 0.44
C ALA A 75 -16.91 -4.09 1.45
N GLU A 76 -17.92 -4.82 0.99
CA GLU A 76 -18.54 -5.91 1.73
C GLU A 76 -17.60 -7.12 1.69
N ILE A 77 -17.09 -7.51 2.86
CA ILE A 77 -16.24 -8.68 3.04
C ILE A 77 -16.88 -9.52 4.14
N PRO A 78 -17.73 -10.50 3.79
CA PRO A 78 -18.40 -11.36 4.76
C PRO A 78 -17.40 -12.14 5.64
N ALA A 79 -17.83 -12.49 6.85
CA ALA A 79 -17.05 -13.35 7.73
C ALA A 79 -16.70 -14.69 7.05
N GLY A 80 -15.47 -15.16 7.21
CA GLY A 80 -14.97 -16.38 6.57
C GLY A 80 -14.55 -16.21 5.10
N SER A 81 -14.56 -14.99 4.57
CA SER A 81 -14.15 -14.73 3.18
C SER A 81 -12.69 -15.08 2.91
N ILE A 82 -12.42 -15.46 1.66
CA ILE A 82 -11.07 -15.53 1.12
C ILE A 82 -10.83 -14.25 0.31
N VAL A 83 -9.82 -13.47 0.70
CA VAL A 83 -9.47 -12.19 0.06
C VAL A 83 -8.07 -12.30 -0.56
N LEU A 84 -7.89 -11.73 -1.75
CA LEU A 84 -6.60 -11.57 -2.40
C LEU A 84 -6.34 -10.07 -2.57
N ASP A 85 -5.25 -9.59 -2.00
CA ASP A 85 -4.77 -8.21 -2.15
C ASP A 85 -3.58 -8.18 -3.09
N LEU A 86 -3.76 -7.56 -4.26
CA LEU A 86 -2.76 -7.45 -5.33
C LEU A 86 -2.15 -6.05 -5.31
N GLY A 87 -0.86 -5.97 -4.95
CA GLY A 87 -0.20 -4.71 -4.62
C GLY A 87 -0.47 -4.31 -3.17
N CYS A 88 -0.29 -5.23 -2.23
CA CYS A 88 -0.68 -5.06 -0.83
C CYS A 88 0.10 -3.94 -0.10
N GLY A 89 1.25 -3.52 -0.63
CA GLY A 89 2.10 -2.48 -0.10
C GLY A 89 2.52 -2.77 1.34
N GLY A 90 2.44 -1.73 2.18
CA GLY A 90 2.61 -1.84 3.62
C GLY A 90 1.47 -2.57 4.36
N GLY A 91 0.41 -3.02 3.66
CA GLY A 91 -0.66 -3.85 4.22
C GLY A 91 -1.83 -3.10 4.85
N THR A 92 -1.99 -1.79 4.63
CA THR A 92 -3.04 -1.00 5.28
C THR A 92 -4.43 -1.49 4.90
N ASP A 93 -4.68 -1.70 3.60
CA ASP A 93 -5.94 -2.25 3.10
C ASP A 93 -6.13 -3.72 3.47
N SER A 94 -5.02 -4.48 3.43
CA SER A 94 -4.97 -5.88 3.82
C SER A 94 -5.49 -6.09 5.25
N LEU A 95 -5.06 -5.26 6.19
CA LEU A 95 -5.48 -5.32 7.59
C LEU A 95 -6.96 -5.00 7.78
N ILE A 96 -7.47 -4.01 7.06
CA ILE A 96 -8.89 -3.67 7.09
C ILE A 96 -9.72 -4.83 6.54
N ALA A 97 -9.26 -5.44 5.44
CA ALA A 97 -9.91 -6.61 4.85
C ALA A 97 -9.85 -7.83 5.79
N ALA A 98 -8.73 -8.07 6.46
CA ALA A 98 -8.57 -9.14 7.46
C ALA A 98 -9.57 -8.98 8.61
N ALA A 99 -9.67 -7.78 9.18
CA ALA A 99 -10.59 -7.48 10.27
C ALA A 99 -12.05 -7.75 9.89
N LYS A 100 -12.44 -7.44 8.64
CA LYS A 100 -13.79 -7.73 8.12
C LYS A 100 -14.03 -9.22 7.87
N ALA A 101 -13.06 -9.90 7.27
CA ALA A 101 -13.15 -11.35 7.03
C ALA A 101 -13.20 -12.15 8.34
N GLY A 102 -12.59 -11.63 9.42
CA GLY A 102 -12.68 -12.17 10.77
C GLY A 102 -12.16 -13.60 10.91
N PRO A 103 -12.42 -14.25 12.06
CA PRO A 103 -12.00 -15.62 12.31
C PRO A 103 -12.54 -16.59 11.26
N GLY A 104 -11.67 -17.47 10.75
CA GLY A 104 -12.00 -18.43 9.70
C GLY A 104 -11.87 -17.88 8.27
N GLY A 105 -11.67 -16.58 8.10
CA GLY A 105 -11.27 -15.97 6.83
C GLY A 105 -9.84 -16.34 6.43
N ARG A 106 -9.50 -16.07 5.16
CA ARG A 106 -8.13 -16.19 4.64
C ARG A 106 -7.79 -14.97 3.81
N LEU A 107 -6.55 -14.50 3.95
CA LEU A 107 -6.05 -13.37 3.19
C LEU A 107 -4.75 -13.78 2.49
N TYR A 108 -4.69 -13.53 1.19
CA TYR A 108 -3.52 -13.75 0.36
C TYR A 108 -2.98 -12.39 -0.05
N LEU A 109 -1.69 -12.15 0.19
CA LEU A 109 -1.03 -10.89 -0.12
C LEU A 109 -0.01 -11.11 -1.22
N VAL A 110 0.00 -10.21 -2.19
CA VAL A 110 0.96 -10.22 -3.29
C VAL A 110 1.46 -8.81 -3.50
N ASP A 111 2.78 -8.66 -3.59
CA ASP A 111 3.40 -7.41 -4.03
C ASP A 111 4.66 -7.67 -4.84
N VAL A 112 5.10 -6.66 -5.58
CA VAL A 112 6.35 -6.65 -6.30
C VAL A 112 7.46 -6.24 -5.35
N VAL A 113 8.41 -7.16 -5.16
CA VAL A 113 9.67 -6.84 -4.49
C VAL A 113 10.73 -6.55 -5.53
N VAL A 114 11.36 -5.38 -5.44
CA VAL A 114 12.37 -4.98 -6.41
C VAL A 114 13.75 -5.35 -5.92
N CYS A 115 14.38 -6.32 -6.60
CA CYS A 115 15.82 -6.59 -6.54
C CYS A 115 16.42 -6.78 -5.13
N LYS A 116 15.61 -7.06 -4.12
CA LYS A 116 16.00 -7.46 -2.77
C LYS A 116 14.99 -8.49 -2.27
N PRO A 117 15.42 -9.62 -1.69
CA PRO A 117 14.52 -10.52 -0.98
C PRO A 117 13.80 -9.74 0.13
N VAL A 118 12.53 -10.06 0.38
CA VAL A 118 11.85 -9.59 1.61
C VAL A 118 12.73 -9.98 2.79
N PRO A 119 13.18 -9.03 3.63
CA PRO A 119 13.93 -9.35 4.84
C PRO A 119 13.14 -10.33 5.70
N ASP A 120 13.79 -11.31 6.32
CA ASP A 120 13.08 -12.33 7.11
C ASP A 120 12.25 -11.71 8.24
N ALA A 121 12.74 -10.64 8.85
CA ALA A 121 11.97 -9.84 9.80
C ALA A 121 10.66 -9.29 9.21
N GLY A 122 10.63 -8.93 7.92
CA GLY A 122 9.42 -8.49 7.21
C GLY A 122 8.45 -9.62 6.87
N LYS A 123 8.93 -10.87 6.76
CA LYS A 123 8.11 -12.08 6.64
C LYS A 123 7.51 -12.49 7.99
N GLU A 124 8.21 -12.18 9.07
CA GLU A 124 7.89 -12.58 10.44
C GLU A 124 7.14 -11.52 11.25
N ILE A 125 6.73 -10.39 10.65
CA ILE A 125 5.78 -9.46 11.30
C ILE A 125 4.37 -10.08 11.29
N VAL A 126 4.25 -11.17 12.07
CA VAL A 126 3.06 -11.94 12.38
C VAL A 126 2.10 -11.15 13.27
N ASP A 127 2.57 -10.10 13.95
CA ASP A 127 1.73 -9.24 14.80
C ASP A 127 0.64 -8.49 14.01
N LEU A 128 0.72 -8.44 12.67
CA LEU A 128 -0.37 -7.98 11.78
C LEU A 128 -1.51 -9.00 11.62
N TRP A 129 -1.33 -10.25 12.02
CA TRP A 129 -2.20 -11.39 11.69
C TRP A 129 -2.96 -11.95 12.88
N THR A 130 -2.59 -11.52 14.09
CA THR A 130 -3.17 -11.97 15.34
C THR A 130 -3.41 -10.79 16.27
N ALA A 131 -4.51 -10.08 16.04
CA ALA A 131 -5.22 -9.32 17.07
C ALA A 131 -6.73 -9.52 16.85
#